data_AF-A0A415IQC3-F1
#
_entry.id   AF-A0A415IQC3-F1
#
_cell.length_a   1.000
_cell.length_b   1.000
_cell.length_c   1.000
_cell.angle_alpha   90.00
_cell.angle_beta   90.00
_cell.angle_gamma   90.00
#
_symmetry.space_group_name_H-M   'P 1'
#
loop_
_entity.id
_entity.type
_entity.pdbx_description
1 polymer ?
#
loop_
_entity_poly.entity_id
_entity_poly.type
_entity_poly.pdbx_seq_one_letter_code
_entity_poly.pdbx_strand_id
1 'polypeptide(L)'
;MNMKIELENSEKALTLKDFEEVESKLGHAVPERLKEFYLKWNGGKPKQQTICINRYYEVEIMSFMALNTTEETNLAQRSTDSNYKNVLIFAISWMGERIAVNIKDGAVYGYPVVGFTKINCAFVFGEPRLIADTANDFFDNLVVKPEMEEIQTEADGVMPELSDYSASLTKEDIKDFETELNVKIPASMKKFYLKFNGGMPSPYCYQPQDEDMDWVEINAFFPIKERTNTFETIEVIAKDIWSRNLMPCNLLPFAMDSGGNYYTLNLKNKKIYYYLTDEWNENASREYNFETNTRYIAQSFNYFINHFIEEEE
;
A
#
# COMPACT_ATOMS: atom_id res chain seq x y z
N MET A 1 11.45 -18.54 -21.56
CA MET A 1 12.28 -18.26 -20.35
C MET A 1 11.34 -18.18 -19.15
N ASN A 2 11.64 -18.85 -18.04
CA ASN A 2 10.72 -18.95 -16.89
C ASN A 2 10.72 -17.67 -16.05
N MET A 3 9.90 -16.68 -16.43
CA MET A 3 9.46 -15.65 -15.49
C MET A 3 8.70 -16.35 -14.36
N LYS A 4 9.27 -16.34 -13.14
CA LYS A 4 8.71 -16.96 -11.93
C LYS A 4 7.50 -16.22 -11.36
N ILE A 5 7.01 -15.18 -12.05
CA ILE A 5 5.85 -14.39 -11.62
C ILE A 5 4.54 -15.01 -12.11
N GLU A 6 3.58 -15.11 -11.20
CA GLU A 6 2.17 -15.38 -11.50
C GLU A 6 1.32 -14.11 -11.36
N LEU A 7 0.53 -13.79 -12.39
CA LEU A 7 -0.36 -12.63 -12.36
C LEU A 7 -1.82 -13.09 -12.45
N GLU A 8 -2.70 -12.33 -11.80
CA GLU A 8 -4.16 -12.44 -11.93
C GLU A 8 -4.74 -11.19 -12.57
N ASN A 9 -5.98 -11.30 -13.08
CA ASN A 9 -6.68 -10.21 -13.75
C ASN A 9 -5.90 -9.61 -14.93
N SER A 10 -5.11 -10.43 -15.62
CA SER A 10 -4.43 -10.04 -16.85
C SER A 10 -5.44 -9.92 -17.98
N GLU A 11 -5.28 -8.92 -18.85
CA GLU A 11 -6.12 -8.80 -20.04
C GLU A 11 -5.78 -9.89 -21.07
N LYS A 12 -6.55 -9.91 -22.17
CA LYS A 12 -6.26 -10.81 -23.29
C LYS A 12 -4.80 -10.61 -23.73
N ALA A 13 -4.05 -11.72 -23.72
CA ALA A 13 -2.67 -11.74 -24.16
C ALA A 13 -2.54 -11.20 -25.59
N LEU A 14 -1.47 -10.47 -25.83
CA LEU A 14 -1.21 -9.82 -27.11
C LEU A 14 -0.59 -10.78 -28.12
N THR A 15 -0.57 -10.34 -29.37
CA THR A 15 0.13 -10.95 -30.49
C THR A 15 1.24 -10.02 -30.97
N LEU A 16 2.18 -10.54 -31.77
CA LEU A 16 3.26 -9.71 -32.34
C LEU A 16 2.72 -8.53 -33.16
N LYS A 17 1.56 -8.69 -33.79
CA LYS A 17 0.90 -7.64 -34.58
C LYS A 17 0.43 -6.46 -33.73
N ASP A 18 0.04 -6.71 -32.48
CA ASP A 18 -0.45 -5.64 -31.58
C ASP A 18 0.69 -4.66 -31.20
N PHE A 19 1.95 -5.10 -31.25
CA PHE A 19 3.10 -4.23 -31.01
C PHE A 19 3.44 -3.35 -32.23
N GLU A 20 3.12 -3.78 -33.46
CA GLU A 20 3.42 -2.98 -34.66
C GLU A 20 2.72 -1.60 -34.60
N GLU A 21 1.48 -1.58 -34.13
CA GLU A 21 0.72 -0.33 -33.97
C GLU A 21 1.34 0.55 -32.88
N VAL A 22 1.67 -0.03 -31.73
CA VAL A 22 2.26 0.69 -30.60
C VAL A 22 3.64 1.23 -30.95
N GLU A 23 4.52 0.41 -31.54
CA GLU A 23 5.85 0.82 -31.98
C GLU A 23 5.79 1.91 -33.06
N SER A 24 4.81 1.85 -33.98
CA SER A 24 4.57 2.91 -34.96
C SER A 24 4.20 4.24 -34.32
N LYS A 25 3.42 4.23 -33.22
CA LYS A 25 3.03 5.45 -32.50
C LYS A 25 4.13 5.95 -31.56
N LEU A 26 4.91 5.04 -30.97
CA LEU A 26 6.07 5.37 -30.14
C LEU A 26 7.25 5.90 -30.97
N GLY A 27 7.35 5.50 -32.24
CA GLY A 27 8.50 5.79 -33.11
C GLY A 27 9.76 5.01 -32.73
N HIS A 28 9.64 4.04 -31.84
CA HIS A 28 10.71 3.20 -31.31
C HIS A 28 10.18 1.80 -31.03
N ALA A 29 11.06 0.80 -31.14
CA ALA A 29 10.74 -0.58 -30.80
C ALA A 29 10.53 -0.74 -29.29
N VAL A 30 9.55 -1.55 -28.90
CA VAL A 30 9.36 -1.96 -27.51
C VAL A 30 10.45 -2.98 -27.17
N PRO A 31 11.12 -2.87 -26.00
CA PRO A 31 12.14 -3.83 -25.60
C PRO A 31 11.64 -5.28 -25.66
N GLU A 32 12.45 -6.17 -26.23
CA GLU A 32 12.04 -7.55 -26.52
C GLU A 32 11.50 -8.29 -25.29
N ARG A 33 12.16 -8.10 -24.14
CA ARG A 33 11.73 -8.67 -22.86
C ARG A 33 10.37 -8.17 -22.39
N LEU A 34 10.05 -6.91 -22.65
CA LEU A 34 8.75 -6.34 -22.32
C LEU A 34 7.68 -6.90 -23.28
N LYS A 35 8.00 -7.15 -24.55
CA LYS A 35 7.10 -7.86 -25.47
C LYS A 35 6.86 -9.30 -25.01
N GLU A 36 7.89 -10.03 -24.61
CA GLU A 36 7.74 -11.38 -24.03
C GLU A 36 6.80 -11.37 -22.82
N PHE A 37 6.92 -10.36 -21.95
CA PHE A 37 6.00 -10.15 -20.84
C PHE A 37 4.56 -9.97 -21.35
N TYR A 38 4.30 -9.03 -22.25
CA TYR A 38 2.97 -8.73 -22.77
C TYR A 38 2.32 -9.85 -23.60
N LEU A 39 3.13 -10.67 -24.28
CA LEU A 39 2.69 -11.89 -24.97
C LEU A 39 2.21 -12.97 -24.00
N LYS A 40 2.75 -12.99 -22.77
CA LYS A 40 2.35 -13.92 -21.71
C LYS A 40 1.25 -13.34 -20.81
N TRP A 41 1.36 -12.05 -20.49
CA TRP A 41 0.55 -11.32 -19.52
C TRP A 41 0.33 -9.89 -20.02
N ASN A 42 -0.89 -9.56 -20.46
CA ASN A 42 -1.21 -8.18 -20.82
C ASN A 42 -1.61 -7.38 -19.57
N GLY A 43 -0.59 -7.02 -18.77
CA GLY A 43 -0.78 -6.42 -17.45
C GLY A 43 -1.27 -7.44 -16.41
N GLY A 44 -1.78 -6.93 -15.29
CA GLY A 44 -2.33 -7.73 -14.20
C GLY A 44 -1.68 -7.42 -12.84
N LYS A 45 -2.20 -8.06 -11.80
CA LYS A 45 -1.70 -7.90 -10.42
C LYS A 45 -0.97 -9.17 -9.97
N PRO A 46 0.05 -9.05 -9.10
CA PRO A 46 0.65 -10.22 -8.45
C PRO A 46 -0.42 -11.13 -7.83
N LYS A 47 -0.40 -12.42 -8.15
CA LYS A 47 -1.33 -13.41 -7.61
C LYS A 47 -0.79 -14.00 -6.32
N GLN A 48 -1.39 -13.67 -5.17
CA GLN A 48 -1.03 -14.23 -3.85
C GLN A 48 0.48 -14.19 -3.53
N GLN A 49 1.15 -13.13 -4.00
CA GLN A 49 2.59 -12.95 -3.88
C GLN A 49 2.95 -11.48 -3.95
N THR A 50 4.03 -11.08 -3.31
CA THR A 50 4.64 -9.77 -3.50
C THR A 50 5.75 -9.90 -4.54
N ILE A 51 5.67 -9.09 -5.59
CA ILE A 51 6.74 -8.98 -6.58
C ILE A 51 7.52 -7.72 -6.23
N CYS A 52 8.81 -7.85 -5.99
CA CYS A 52 9.69 -6.73 -5.68
C CYS A 52 10.96 -6.78 -6.52
N ILE A 53 11.61 -5.63 -6.67
CA ILE A 53 12.97 -5.53 -7.18
C ILE A 53 13.79 -4.74 -6.17
N ASN A 54 14.99 -5.22 -5.85
CA ASN A 54 15.91 -4.54 -4.94
C ASN A 54 17.31 -4.52 -5.56
N ARG A 55 17.47 -3.69 -6.59
CA ARG A 55 18.74 -3.52 -7.29
C ARG A 55 19.47 -2.25 -6.88
N TYR A 56 18.78 -1.12 -6.94
CA TYR A 56 19.27 0.18 -6.49
C TYR A 56 18.53 0.68 -5.26
N TYR A 57 17.22 0.41 -5.19
CA TYR A 57 16.38 0.57 -4.01
C TYR A 57 15.23 -0.43 -4.10
N GLU A 58 14.56 -0.71 -2.98
CA GLU A 58 13.44 -1.64 -2.96
C GLU A 58 12.19 -1.01 -3.57
N VAL A 59 11.63 -1.68 -4.58
CA VAL A 59 10.37 -1.31 -5.22
C VAL A 59 9.44 -2.52 -5.21
N GLU A 60 8.32 -2.38 -4.52
CA GLU A 60 7.24 -3.38 -4.54
C GLU A 60 6.26 -3.05 -5.66
N ILE A 61 6.05 -4.00 -6.57
CA ILE A 61 5.16 -3.86 -7.72
C ILE A 61 3.72 -4.09 -7.26
N MET A 62 2.88 -3.07 -7.38
CA MET A 62 1.44 -3.17 -7.11
C MET A 62 0.71 -3.82 -8.29
N SER A 63 1.03 -3.40 -9.52
CA SER A 63 0.40 -3.92 -10.73
C SER A 63 1.21 -3.60 -11.97
N PHE A 64 1.13 -4.49 -12.96
CA PHE A 64 1.55 -4.22 -14.34
C PHE A 64 0.36 -3.68 -15.15
N MET A 65 0.60 -2.64 -15.94
CA MET A 65 -0.43 -1.98 -16.75
C MET A 65 -0.61 -2.72 -18.07
N ALA A 66 -1.86 -2.89 -18.50
CA ALA A 66 -2.17 -3.40 -19.84
C ALA A 66 -1.64 -2.43 -20.90
N LEU A 67 -1.22 -2.97 -22.06
CA LEU A 67 -0.51 -2.18 -23.07
C LEU A 67 -1.35 -1.00 -23.58
N ASN A 68 -2.67 -1.16 -23.72
CA ASN A 68 -3.56 -0.08 -24.16
C ASN A 68 -3.64 1.06 -23.13
N THR A 69 -3.77 0.72 -21.84
CA THR A 69 -3.75 1.72 -20.76
C THR A 69 -2.39 2.41 -20.67
N THR A 70 -1.31 1.64 -20.86
CA THR A 70 0.04 2.14 -21.01
C THR A 70 0.11 3.13 -22.18
N GLU A 71 -0.42 2.81 -23.35
CA GLU A 71 -0.40 3.68 -24.52
C GLU A 71 -1.11 5.01 -24.26
N GLU A 72 -2.34 4.98 -23.74
CA GLU A 72 -3.11 6.17 -23.39
C GLU A 72 -2.38 7.06 -22.37
N THR A 73 -1.87 6.44 -21.31
CA THR A 73 -1.14 7.14 -20.23
C THR A 73 0.13 7.80 -20.76
N ASN A 74 0.90 7.08 -21.58
CA ASN A 74 2.14 7.60 -22.14
C ASN A 74 1.87 8.65 -23.22
N LEU A 75 0.78 8.52 -23.99
CA LEU A 75 0.36 9.55 -24.94
C LEU A 75 0.03 10.86 -24.21
N ALA A 76 -0.75 10.78 -23.12
CA ALA A 76 -1.04 11.93 -22.26
C ALA A 76 0.26 12.55 -21.75
N GLN A 77 1.18 11.76 -21.20
CA GLN A 77 2.44 12.27 -20.67
C GLN A 77 3.29 12.98 -21.74
N ARG A 78 3.44 12.37 -22.93
CA ARG A 78 4.20 12.95 -24.06
C ARG A 78 3.62 14.25 -24.59
N SER A 79 2.30 14.42 -24.49
CA SER A 79 1.63 15.65 -24.90
C SER A 79 1.93 16.84 -23.98
N THR A 80 2.40 16.58 -22.75
CA THR A 80 2.68 17.62 -21.75
C THR A 80 4.13 18.07 -21.72
N ASP A 81 5.07 17.14 -21.88
CA ASP A 81 6.51 17.43 -21.87
C ASP A 81 7.28 16.43 -22.75
N SER A 82 8.11 16.98 -23.64
CA SER A 82 8.96 16.23 -24.55
C SER A 82 10.02 15.35 -23.86
N ASN A 83 10.35 15.62 -22.59
CA ASN A 83 11.26 14.78 -21.80
C ASN A 83 10.72 13.34 -21.65
N TYR A 84 9.40 13.16 -21.73
CA TYR A 84 8.76 11.85 -21.62
C TYR A 84 8.57 11.16 -22.98
N LYS A 85 9.11 11.71 -24.07
CA LYS A 85 8.95 11.15 -25.43
C LYS A 85 9.41 9.70 -25.54
N ASN A 86 10.46 9.34 -24.79
CA ASN A 86 11.05 8.01 -24.81
C ASN A 86 10.59 7.13 -23.64
N VAL A 87 9.66 7.60 -22.81
CA VAL A 87 9.22 6.89 -21.61
C VAL A 87 8.02 6.02 -21.96
N LEU A 88 8.06 4.76 -21.54
CA LEU A 88 6.97 3.81 -21.63
C LEU A 88 6.66 3.25 -20.24
N ILE A 89 5.68 3.85 -19.57
CA ILE A 89 5.15 3.42 -18.27
C ILE A 89 4.44 2.08 -18.43
N PHE A 90 4.87 1.06 -17.68
CA PHE A 90 4.33 -0.31 -17.80
C PHE A 90 3.95 -0.94 -16.45
N ALA A 91 4.30 -0.31 -15.32
CA ALA A 91 3.92 -0.80 -14.00
C ALA A 91 3.75 0.35 -12.99
N ILE A 92 3.14 0.01 -11.85
CA ILE A 92 2.90 0.93 -10.73
C ILE A 92 3.39 0.25 -9.46
N SER A 93 4.13 0.98 -8.62
CA SER A 93 4.55 0.51 -7.31
C SER A 93 3.47 0.71 -6.24
N TRP A 94 3.59 0.03 -5.10
CA TRP A 94 2.70 0.21 -3.94
C TRP A 94 2.76 1.62 -3.33
N MET A 95 3.86 2.33 -3.54
CA MET A 95 4.02 3.74 -3.15
C MET A 95 3.45 4.72 -4.20
N GLY A 96 2.80 4.21 -5.25
CA GLY A 96 2.16 5.02 -6.28
C GLY A 96 3.11 5.57 -7.34
N GLU A 97 4.39 5.20 -7.32
CA GLU A 97 5.38 5.55 -8.34
C GLU A 97 5.07 4.82 -9.67
N ARG A 98 5.24 5.53 -10.79
CA ARG A 98 5.12 4.95 -12.14
C ARG A 98 6.46 4.35 -12.53
N ILE A 99 6.44 3.08 -12.90
CA ILE A 99 7.62 2.36 -13.35
C ILE A 99 7.59 2.34 -14.87
N ALA A 100 8.65 2.86 -15.48
CA ALA A 100 8.72 3.04 -16.91
C ALA A 100 10.07 2.66 -17.48
N VAL A 101 10.06 2.13 -18.70
CA VAL A 101 11.27 1.89 -19.47
C VAL A 101 11.53 3.08 -20.38
N ASN A 102 12.77 3.54 -20.44
CA ASN A 102 13.22 4.44 -21.49
C ASN A 102 13.52 3.61 -22.74
N ILE A 103 12.73 3.79 -23.80
CA ILE A 103 12.79 2.98 -25.02
C ILE A 103 14.03 3.25 -25.88
N LYS A 104 14.83 4.28 -25.55
CA LYS A 104 16.06 4.61 -26.28
C LYS A 104 17.28 3.85 -25.75
N ASP A 105 17.42 3.77 -24.43
CA ASP A 105 18.56 3.11 -23.77
C ASP A 105 18.18 1.80 -23.06
N GLY A 106 16.88 1.55 -22.87
CA GLY A 106 16.32 0.35 -22.26
C GLY A 106 16.28 0.37 -20.75
N ALA A 107 16.79 1.42 -20.08
CA ALA A 107 16.85 1.52 -18.63
C ALA A 107 15.45 1.69 -18.01
N VAL A 108 15.26 1.18 -16.81
CA VAL A 108 13.98 1.23 -16.09
C VAL A 108 14.09 2.18 -14.92
N TYR A 109 13.14 3.12 -14.84
CA TYR A 109 13.09 4.15 -13.82
C TYR A 109 11.75 4.12 -13.10
N GLY A 110 11.81 4.52 -11.84
CA GLY A 110 10.67 4.90 -11.04
C GLY A 110 10.46 6.41 -11.08
N TYR A 111 9.24 6.83 -11.35
CA TYR A 111 8.80 8.22 -11.38
C TYR A 111 7.80 8.47 -10.24
N PRO A 112 8.22 9.13 -9.15
CA PRO A 112 7.32 9.59 -8.09
C PRO A 112 6.27 10.55 -8.66
N VAL A 113 5.00 10.39 -8.30
CA VAL A 113 3.94 11.32 -8.71
C VAL A 113 3.83 12.41 -7.65
N VAL A 114 4.16 13.65 -8.02
CA VAL A 114 4.14 14.83 -7.12
C VAL A 114 2.99 15.80 -7.43
N GLY A 115 2.16 15.47 -8.43
CA GLY A 115 0.98 16.25 -8.79
C GLY A 115 0.33 15.79 -10.09
N PHE A 116 -0.65 16.56 -10.55
CA PHE A 116 -1.42 16.31 -11.77
C PHE A 116 -1.43 17.56 -12.66
N THR A 117 -1.31 17.39 -13.97
CA THR A 117 -1.37 18.53 -14.89
C THR A 117 -2.82 18.92 -15.18
N LYS A 118 -3.03 20.15 -15.71
CA LYS A 118 -4.35 20.61 -16.19
C LYS A 118 -4.80 19.94 -17.50
N ILE A 119 -3.90 19.23 -18.16
CA ILE A 119 -4.19 18.41 -19.35
C ILE A 119 -4.60 17.04 -18.82
N ASN A 120 -5.84 16.64 -19.10
CA ASN A 120 -6.43 15.41 -18.54
C ASN A 120 -5.48 14.21 -18.69
N CYS A 121 -5.31 13.47 -17.57
CA CYS A 121 -4.59 12.20 -17.45
C CYS A 121 -3.04 12.24 -17.40
N ALA A 122 -2.37 13.40 -17.52
CA ALA A 122 -0.91 13.47 -17.39
C ALA A 122 -0.44 13.80 -15.95
N PHE A 123 0.63 13.13 -15.51
CA PHE A 123 1.20 13.26 -14.18
C PHE A 123 2.30 14.32 -14.14
N VAL A 124 2.44 15.00 -13.00
CA VAL A 124 3.66 15.74 -12.67
C VAL A 124 4.56 14.76 -11.92
N PHE A 125 5.70 14.43 -12.51
CA PHE A 125 6.68 13.55 -11.89
C PHE A 125 7.73 14.34 -11.13
N GLY A 126 8.15 13.78 -9.98
CA GLY A 126 9.37 14.18 -9.29
C GLY A 126 10.61 13.62 -9.99
N GLU A 127 11.77 13.78 -9.35
CA GLU A 127 13.04 13.28 -9.88
C GLU A 127 13.00 11.75 -10.11
N PRO A 128 13.29 11.28 -11.34
CA PRO A 128 13.28 9.86 -11.65
C PRO A 128 14.43 9.12 -10.97
N ARG A 129 14.16 7.91 -10.49
CA ARG A 129 15.13 7.07 -9.78
C ARG A 129 15.38 5.80 -10.58
N LEU A 130 16.65 5.45 -10.77
CA LEU A 130 17.02 4.25 -11.53
C LEU A 130 16.60 3.00 -10.75
N ILE A 131 15.85 2.11 -11.39
CA ILE A 131 15.42 0.83 -10.83
C ILE A 131 16.25 -0.32 -11.40
N ALA A 132 16.54 -0.29 -12.71
CA ALA A 132 17.34 -1.31 -13.38
C ALA A 132 18.02 -0.76 -14.63
N ASP A 133 19.15 -1.37 -15.00
CA ASP A 133 19.98 -0.88 -16.11
C ASP A 133 19.35 -1.17 -17.48
N THR A 134 18.53 -2.22 -17.56
CA THR A 134 17.77 -2.60 -18.76
C THR A 134 16.44 -3.26 -18.41
N ALA A 135 15.54 -3.43 -19.38
CA ALA A 135 14.34 -4.25 -19.20
C ALA A 135 14.66 -5.71 -18.82
N ASN A 136 15.70 -6.32 -19.44
CA ASN A 136 16.17 -7.65 -19.05
C ASN A 136 16.55 -7.68 -17.57
N ASP A 137 17.35 -6.70 -17.20
CA ASP A 137 17.86 -6.53 -15.86
C ASP A 137 16.74 -6.36 -14.83
N PHE A 138 15.72 -5.57 -15.16
CA PHE A 138 14.53 -5.43 -14.34
C PHE A 138 13.86 -6.79 -14.11
N PHE A 139 13.51 -7.51 -15.18
CA PHE A 139 12.76 -8.76 -15.07
C PHE A 139 13.56 -9.91 -14.44
N ASP A 140 14.87 -9.95 -14.65
CA ASP A 140 15.75 -10.98 -14.10
C ASP A 140 16.03 -10.77 -12.60
N ASN A 141 15.87 -9.54 -12.10
CA ASN A 141 16.02 -9.20 -10.68
C ASN A 141 14.68 -9.06 -9.95
N LEU A 142 13.55 -9.43 -10.59
CA LEU A 142 12.29 -9.55 -9.86
C LEU A 142 12.35 -10.72 -8.89
N VAL A 143 12.14 -10.42 -7.62
CA VAL A 143 12.00 -11.38 -6.53
C VAL A 143 10.52 -11.55 -6.22
N VAL A 144 10.05 -12.79 -6.35
CA VAL A 144 8.73 -13.18 -5.85
C VAL A 144 8.91 -13.61 -4.40
N LYS A 145 8.42 -12.77 -3.51
CA LYS A 145 8.16 -13.15 -2.12
C LYS A 145 6.75 -13.76 -2.14
N PRO A 146 6.52 -15.00 -1.67
CA PRO A 146 5.15 -15.46 -1.46
C PRO A 146 4.41 -14.40 -0.62
N GLU A 147 3.07 -14.32 -0.70
CA GLU A 147 2.33 -13.67 0.37
C GLU A 147 2.68 -14.48 1.62
N MET A 148 3.68 -14.01 2.35
CA MET A 148 4.06 -14.62 3.60
C MET A 148 2.85 -14.40 4.51
N GLU A 149 2.35 -15.50 5.08
CA GLU A 149 1.89 -15.40 6.46
C GLU A 149 2.91 -14.54 7.18
N GLU A 150 2.42 -13.44 7.75
CA GLU A 150 3.22 -12.28 8.05
C GLU A 150 4.57 -12.67 8.66
N ILE A 151 5.64 -12.16 8.04
CA ILE A 151 7.01 -12.44 8.47
C ILE A 151 7.10 -12.09 9.96
N GLN A 152 7.40 -13.09 10.79
CA GLN A 152 8.03 -12.86 12.08
C GLN A 152 9.41 -12.31 11.77
N THR A 153 9.58 -11.00 11.80
CA THR A 153 10.90 -10.41 11.94
C THR A 153 11.36 -10.70 13.36
N GLU A 154 12.54 -11.31 13.49
CA GLU A 154 13.29 -11.33 14.74
C GLU A 154 13.70 -9.87 15.03
N ALA A 155 12.85 -9.14 15.74
CA ALA A 155 13.26 -7.91 16.41
C ALA A 155 12.87 -8.02 17.89
N ASP A 156 13.55 -7.25 18.73
CA ASP A 156 13.52 -7.28 20.20
C ASP A 156 12.21 -6.77 20.82
N GLY A 157 11.08 -7.07 20.20
CA GLY A 157 9.75 -6.65 20.61
C GLY A 157 8.96 -7.73 21.35
N VAL A 158 7.98 -7.30 22.14
CA VAL A 158 7.09 -8.20 22.88
C VAL A 158 5.66 -8.08 22.32
N MET A 159 4.95 -9.21 22.23
CA MET A 159 3.51 -9.18 21.98
C MET A 159 2.79 -8.85 23.29
N PRO A 160 1.95 -7.80 23.35
CA PRO A 160 1.37 -7.37 24.61
C PRO A 160 0.36 -8.40 25.14
N GLU A 161 0.32 -8.53 26.46
CA GLU A 161 -0.83 -9.11 27.15
C GLU A 161 -2.01 -8.14 27.06
N LEU A 162 -3.23 -8.67 26.92
CA LEU A 162 -4.43 -7.86 26.84
C LEU A 162 -5.35 -8.11 28.03
N SER A 163 -5.84 -7.05 28.64
CA SER A 163 -6.91 -7.06 29.63
C SER A 163 -8.18 -6.39 29.08
N ASP A 164 -9.31 -6.56 29.78
CA ASP A 164 -10.59 -5.88 29.48
C ASP A 164 -11.08 -6.02 28.03
N TYR A 165 -10.73 -7.11 27.36
CA TYR A 165 -11.22 -7.44 26.02
C TYR A 165 -12.65 -8.01 26.07
N SER A 166 -13.39 -7.78 25.00
CA SER A 166 -14.80 -8.19 24.85
C SER A 166 -14.93 -9.69 24.59
N ALA A 167 -16.16 -10.18 24.46
CA ALA A 167 -16.45 -11.58 24.17
C ALA A 167 -15.72 -12.06 22.90
N SER A 168 -15.22 -13.31 22.93
CA SER A 168 -14.49 -13.90 21.81
C SER A 168 -15.36 -13.95 20.55
N LEU A 169 -14.74 -13.59 19.43
CA LEU A 169 -15.40 -13.58 18.13
C LEU A 169 -15.33 -14.95 17.44
N THR A 170 -16.32 -15.22 16.62
CA THR A 170 -16.30 -16.31 15.64
C THR A 170 -15.78 -15.82 14.30
N LYS A 171 -15.45 -16.77 13.40
CA LYS A 171 -15.09 -16.43 12.01
C LYS A 171 -16.23 -15.77 11.24
N GLU A 172 -17.49 -16.06 11.61
CA GLU A 172 -18.65 -15.42 10.98
C GLU A 172 -18.78 -13.97 11.45
N ASP A 173 -18.54 -13.68 12.73
CA ASP A 173 -18.55 -12.30 13.24
C ASP A 173 -17.54 -11.40 12.51
N ILE A 174 -16.34 -11.91 12.25
CA ILE A 174 -15.33 -11.20 11.46
C ILE A 174 -15.79 -10.97 10.00
N LYS A 175 -16.50 -11.94 9.42
CA LYS A 175 -17.02 -11.85 8.05
C LYS A 175 -18.19 -10.86 7.96
N ASP A 176 -19.03 -10.81 8.98
CA ASP A 176 -20.13 -9.85 9.11
C ASP A 176 -19.57 -8.44 9.25
N PHE A 177 -18.57 -8.24 10.12
CA PHE A 177 -17.80 -7.00 10.25
C PHE A 177 -17.24 -6.50 8.90
N GLU A 178 -16.52 -7.36 8.18
CA GLU A 178 -15.95 -7.02 6.87
C GLU A 178 -17.03 -6.65 5.85
N THR A 179 -18.16 -7.35 5.87
CA THR A 179 -19.30 -7.10 4.99
C THR A 179 -19.97 -5.77 5.32
N GLU A 180 -20.21 -5.49 6.61
CA GLU A 180 -20.92 -4.31 7.09
C GLU A 180 -20.20 -3.01 6.77
N LEU A 181 -18.87 -3.00 6.92
CA LEU A 181 -18.04 -1.84 6.56
C LEU A 181 -17.56 -1.87 5.11
N ASN A 182 -17.82 -2.94 4.36
CA ASN A 182 -17.27 -3.18 3.02
C ASN A 182 -15.73 -3.05 2.99
N VAL A 183 -15.07 -3.71 3.95
CA VAL A 183 -13.61 -3.70 4.12
C VAL A 183 -13.02 -5.11 4.05
N LYS A 184 -11.69 -5.18 3.92
CA LYS A 184 -10.92 -6.42 4.08
C LYS A 184 -9.72 -6.18 4.98
N ILE A 185 -9.69 -6.86 6.12
CA ILE A 185 -8.60 -6.73 7.11
C ILE A 185 -7.55 -7.84 6.94
N PRO A 186 -6.28 -7.62 7.34
CA PRO A 186 -5.19 -8.61 7.24
C PRO A 186 -5.45 -9.90 8.03
N ALA A 187 -4.75 -10.98 7.66
CA ALA A 187 -4.89 -12.27 8.32
C ALA A 187 -4.44 -12.25 9.80
N SER A 188 -3.34 -11.57 10.15
CA SER A 188 -2.92 -11.34 11.55
C SER A 188 -4.02 -10.66 12.34
N MET A 189 -4.62 -9.62 11.77
CA MET A 189 -5.66 -8.85 12.45
C MET A 189 -6.88 -9.75 12.74
N LYS A 190 -7.27 -10.62 11.81
CA LYS A 190 -8.32 -11.64 12.07
C LYS A 190 -7.90 -12.60 13.18
N LYS A 191 -6.68 -13.15 13.12
CA LYS A 191 -6.15 -14.08 14.15
C LYS A 191 -6.11 -13.41 15.53
N PHE A 192 -5.73 -12.14 15.59
CA PHE A 192 -5.72 -11.31 16.78
C PHE A 192 -7.14 -11.14 17.34
N TYR A 193 -8.09 -10.64 16.54
CA TYR A 193 -9.46 -10.40 17.01
C TYR A 193 -10.25 -11.67 17.38
N LEU A 194 -9.91 -12.81 16.78
CA LEU A 194 -10.45 -14.11 17.20
C LEU A 194 -9.96 -14.55 18.59
N LYS A 195 -8.76 -14.11 18.99
CA LYS A 195 -8.17 -14.42 20.29
C LYS A 195 -8.52 -13.35 21.34
N PHE A 196 -8.48 -12.08 20.95
CA PHE A 196 -8.64 -10.91 21.79
C PHE A 196 -9.53 -9.88 21.09
N ASN A 197 -10.77 -9.73 21.55
CA ASN A 197 -11.71 -8.80 20.95
C ASN A 197 -11.58 -7.40 21.56
N GLY A 198 -10.57 -6.64 21.10
CA GLY A 198 -10.18 -5.36 21.70
C GLY A 198 -9.33 -5.56 22.96
N GLY A 199 -9.35 -4.58 23.86
CA GLY A 199 -8.69 -4.65 25.17
C GLY A 199 -7.54 -3.66 25.33
N MET A 200 -7.01 -3.59 26.55
CA MET A 200 -5.92 -2.69 26.93
C MET A 200 -4.59 -3.46 26.95
N PRO A 201 -3.56 -3.00 26.22
CA PRO A 201 -2.29 -3.71 26.16
C PRO A 201 -1.37 -3.42 27.34
N SER A 202 -0.60 -4.44 27.73
CA SER A 202 0.55 -4.35 28.62
C SER A 202 1.69 -5.20 28.05
N PRO A 203 2.84 -4.61 27.68
CA PRO A 203 3.12 -3.18 27.71
C PRO A 203 2.25 -2.38 26.73
N TYR A 204 2.11 -1.07 26.98
CA TYR A 204 1.32 -0.15 26.15
C TYR A 204 2.19 0.75 25.25
N CYS A 205 3.51 0.73 25.42
CA CYS A 205 4.45 1.53 24.64
C CYS A 205 4.81 0.82 23.33
N TYR A 206 4.90 1.58 22.24
CA TYR A 206 5.27 1.09 20.91
C TYR A 206 6.29 2.02 20.27
N GLN A 207 7.36 1.47 19.69
CA GLN A 207 8.32 2.24 18.91
C GLN A 207 7.94 2.20 17.42
N PRO A 208 7.55 3.34 16.81
CA PRO A 208 7.28 3.41 15.37
C PRO A 208 8.48 2.96 14.53
N GLN A 209 8.19 2.40 13.33
CA GLN A 209 9.23 2.12 12.33
C GLN A 209 9.76 3.37 11.63
N ASP A 210 9.09 4.50 11.84
CA ASP A 210 9.62 5.80 11.47
C ASP A 210 10.71 6.19 12.48
N GLU A 211 11.97 6.18 12.05
CA GLU A 211 13.14 6.42 12.91
C GLU A 211 13.16 7.85 13.51
N ASP A 212 12.45 8.78 12.89
CA ASP A 212 12.34 10.17 13.35
C ASP A 212 11.23 10.37 14.41
N MET A 213 10.46 9.32 14.73
CA MET A 213 9.39 9.37 15.72
C MET A 213 9.80 8.79 17.08
N ASP A 214 9.49 9.54 18.15
CA ASP A 214 9.53 9.02 19.52
C ASP A 214 8.54 7.87 19.71
N TRP A 215 8.72 7.10 20.79
CA TRP A 215 7.77 6.06 21.18
C TRP A 215 6.37 6.65 21.40
N VAL A 216 5.35 5.83 21.14
CA VAL A 216 3.94 6.21 21.23
C VAL A 216 3.16 5.27 22.14
N GLU A 217 2.11 5.78 22.76
CA GLU A 217 1.20 5.02 23.62
C GLU A 217 0.10 4.35 22.79
N ILE A 218 -0.13 3.05 23.01
CA ILE A 218 -1.33 2.33 22.59
C ILE A 218 -2.20 2.08 23.83
N ASN A 219 -3.18 2.94 24.11
CA ASN A 219 -4.01 2.84 25.31
C ASN A 219 -5.04 1.70 25.20
N ALA A 220 -5.67 1.54 24.03
CA ALA A 220 -6.69 0.52 23.85
C ALA A 220 -6.88 0.10 22.39
N PHE A 221 -7.14 -1.20 22.21
CA PHE A 221 -7.71 -1.78 20.99
C PHE A 221 -9.25 -1.76 21.08
N PHE A 222 -9.89 -1.26 20.03
CA PHE A 222 -11.35 -1.24 19.94
C PHE A 222 -11.90 -2.65 19.67
N PRO A 223 -12.99 -3.06 20.32
CA PRO A 223 -13.66 -4.31 20.02
C PRO A 223 -14.42 -4.25 18.68
N ILE A 224 -14.72 -5.42 18.14
CA ILE A 224 -15.66 -5.64 17.04
C ILE A 224 -16.95 -6.20 17.64
N LYS A 225 -18.11 -5.89 17.03
CA LYS A 225 -19.45 -6.38 17.37
C LYS A 225 -20.02 -5.97 18.73
N GLU A 226 -19.27 -6.14 19.82
CA GLU A 226 -19.72 -5.87 21.19
C GLU A 226 -18.76 -4.89 21.88
N ARG A 227 -19.28 -3.70 22.20
CA ARG A 227 -18.56 -2.67 22.94
C ARG A 227 -18.19 -3.14 24.35
N THR A 228 -17.15 -2.54 24.93
CA THR A 228 -16.86 -2.70 26.35
C THR A 228 -17.52 -1.60 27.17
N ASN A 229 -17.34 -1.61 28.49
CA ASN A 229 -17.74 -0.47 29.33
C ASN A 229 -16.94 0.80 29.02
N THR A 230 -15.75 0.64 28.45
CA THR A 230 -14.77 1.70 28.27
C THR A 230 -14.73 2.20 26.82
N PHE A 231 -14.89 1.29 25.85
CA PHE A 231 -14.65 1.58 24.44
C PHE A 231 -15.80 1.12 23.55
N GLU A 232 -16.11 1.97 22.57
CA GLU A 232 -17.08 1.68 21.52
C GLU A 232 -16.47 0.78 20.43
N THR A 233 -17.31 0.17 19.59
CA THR A 233 -16.85 -0.74 18.53
C THR A 233 -16.20 -0.03 17.34
N ILE A 234 -15.32 -0.74 16.61
CA ILE A 234 -14.71 -0.23 15.38
C ILE A 234 -15.77 0.24 14.37
N GLU A 235 -16.85 -0.52 14.21
CA GLU A 235 -17.93 -0.24 13.26
C GLU A 235 -18.59 1.10 13.54
N VAL A 236 -18.92 1.36 14.81
CA VAL A 236 -19.57 2.60 15.23
C VAL A 236 -18.60 3.77 15.09
N ILE A 237 -17.36 3.62 15.55
CA ILE A 237 -16.33 4.66 15.47
C ILE A 237 -16.05 5.03 14.01
N ALA A 238 -15.78 4.04 13.15
CA ALA A 238 -15.48 4.25 11.74
C ALA A 238 -16.65 4.94 11.03
N LYS A 239 -17.89 4.47 11.24
CA LYS A 239 -19.09 5.09 10.63
C LYS A 239 -19.28 6.53 11.09
N ASP A 240 -19.13 6.84 12.37
CA ASP A 240 -19.27 8.21 12.88
C ASP A 240 -18.24 9.13 12.23
N ILE A 241 -16.96 8.78 12.33
CA ILE A 241 -15.84 9.60 11.84
C ILE A 241 -15.92 9.80 10.32
N TRP A 242 -16.19 8.73 9.56
CA TRP A 242 -16.31 8.81 8.11
C TRP A 242 -17.54 9.62 7.68
N SER A 243 -18.68 9.49 8.36
CA SER A 243 -19.90 10.26 8.03
C SER A 243 -19.72 11.76 8.26
N ARG A 244 -18.91 12.12 9.26
CA ARG A 244 -18.55 13.51 9.60
C ARG A 244 -17.37 14.03 8.78
N ASN A 245 -16.77 13.18 7.94
CA ASN A 245 -15.61 13.49 7.11
C ASN A 245 -14.42 14.03 7.92
N LEU A 246 -14.17 13.42 9.08
CA LEU A 246 -13.09 13.78 10.00
C LEU A 246 -11.82 12.96 9.80
N MET A 247 -11.90 11.87 9.04
CA MET A 247 -10.79 11.00 8.65
C MET A 247 -11.07 10.42 7.26
N PRO A 248 -10.04 10.21 6.41
CA PRO A 248 -10.22 9.53 5.13
C PRO A 248 -10.86 8.13 5.30
N CYS A 249 -11.86 7.80 4.47
CA CYS A 249 -12.53 6.49 4.52
C CYS A 249 -11.63 5.30 4.16
N ASN A 250 -10.40 5.54 3.69
CA ASN A 250 -9.40 4.48 3.52
C ASN A 250 -8.60 4.17 4.79
N LEU A 251 -8.82 4.88 5.89
CA LEU A 251 -8.23 4.62 7.20
C LEU A 251 -9.30 4.04 8.12
N LEU A 252 -9.08 2.80 8.56
CA LEU A 252 -9.96 2.09 9.49
C LEU A 252 -9.37 2.18 10.91
N PRO A 253 -9.95 2.95 11.84
CA PRO A 253 -9.45 3.01 13.21
C PRO A 253 -9.63 1.67 13.92
N PHE A 254 -8.60 1.21 14.65
CA PHE A 254 -8.65 -0.05 15.40
C PHE A 254 -8.10 0.05 16.82
N ALA A 255 -7.35 1.11 17.13
CA ALA A 255 -6.89 1.41 18.47
C ALA A 255 -6.78 2.93 18.68
N MET A 256 -6.54 3.36 19.91
CA MET A 256 -6.27 4.77 20.25
C MET A 256 -5.25 4.89 21.38
N ASP A 257 -4.71 6.09 21.53
CA ASP A 257 -3.94 6.52 22.71
C ASP A 257 -4.87 7.14 23.78
N SER A 258 -4.30 7.64 24.88
CA SER A 258 -5.06 8.36 25.91
C SER A 258 -5.49 9.78 25.49
N GLY A 259 -4.85 10.35 24.47
CA GLY A 259 -5.13 11.66 23.89
C GLY A 259 -6.34 11.70 22.94
N GLY A 260 -6.85 10.54 22.52
CA GLY A 260 -7.96 10.41 21.58
C GLY A 260 -7.52 10.34 20.12
N ASN A 261 -6.23 10.18 19.84
CA ASN A 261 -5.70 9.95 18.51
C ASN A 261 -5.78 8.47 18.15
N TYR A 262 -5.93 8.18 16.85
CA TYR A 262 -6.27 6.84 16.38
C TYR A 262 -5.09 6.13 15.74
N TYR A 263 -4.95 4.84 16.02
CA TYR A 263 -4.18 3.93 15.17
C TYR A 263 -5.12 3.31 14.15
N THR A 264 -4.72 3.39 12.89
CA THR A 264 -5.56 3.07 11.75
C THR A 264 -4.88 2.10 10.81
N LEU A 265 -5.67 1.16 10.28
CA LEU A 265 -5.27 0.31 9.17
C LEU A 265 -5.59 1.06 7.87
N ASN A 266 -4.58 1.30 7.04
CA ASN A 266 -4.84 1.78 5.70
C ASN A 266 -5.36 0.63 4.83
N LEU A 267 -6.62 0.74 4.41
CA LEU A 267 -7.34 -0.30 3.68
C LEU A 267 -6.77 -0.59 2.29
N LYS A 268 -5.98 0.33 1.72
CA LYS A 268 -5.35 0.15 0.40
C LYS A 268 -4.02 -0.60 0.52
N ASN A 269 -3.09 -0.08 1.31
CA ASN A 269 -1.71 -0.61 1.38
C ASN A 269 -1.46 -1.54 2.59
N LYS A 270 -2.45 -1.72 3.48
CA LYS A 270 -2.42 -2.58 4.67
C LYS A 270 -1.38 -2.21 5.73
N LYS A 271 -0.82 -1.00 5.65
CA LYS A 271 0.09 -0.43 6.66
C LYS A 271 -0.69 0.21 7.81
N ILE A 272 0.01 0.42 8.92
CA ILE A 272 -0.52 1.05 10.14
C ILE A 272 -0.08 2.51 10.18
N TYR A 273 -1.02 3.39 10.48
CA TYR A 273 -0.80 4.82 10.62
C TYR A 273 -1.40 5.34 11.92
N TYR A 274 -0.78 6.36 12.49
CA TYR A 274 -1.27 7.14 13.60
C TYR A 274 -1.91 8.42 13.08
N TYR A 275 -3.15 8.67 13.45
CA TYR A 275 -3.97 9.76 12.97
C TYR A 275 -4.28 10.75 14.09
N LEU A 276 -3.76 11.96 13.96
CA LEU A 276 -3.90 13.03 14.93
C LEU A 276 -5.22 13.75 14.76
N THR A 277 -5.93 13.89 15.87
CA THR A 277 -7.27 14.49 15.93
C THR A 277 -7.26 15.91 16.49
N ASP A 278 -6.13 16.33 17.08
CA ASP A 278 -5.93 17.59 17.78
C ASP A 278 -5.14 18.64 16.97
N GLU A 279 -4.42 18.25 15.91
CA GLU A 279 -3.61 19.15 15.06
C GLU A 279 -4.39 19.77 13.88
N TRP A 280 -5.72 19.97 13.99
CA TRP A 280 -6.51 20.48 12.86
C TRP A 280 -6.25 21.97 12.57
N ASN A 281 -5.84 22.28 11.33
CA ASN A 281 -5.65 23.64 10.85
C ASN A 281 -6.88 24.13 10.05
N GLU A 282 -7.68 25.00 10.67
CA GLU A 282 -8.89 25.60 10.08
C GLU A 282 -8.62 26.46 8.83
N ASN A 283 -7.38 26.90 8.62
CA ASN A 283 -7.00 27.69 7.46
C ASN A 283 -6.46 26.83 6.29
N ALA A 284 -6.26 25.53 6.51
CA ALA A 284 -5.77 24.60 5.49
C ALA A 284 -6.93 23.85 4.82
N SER A 285 -6.67 23.29 3.63
CA SER A 285 -7.61 22.36 3.01
C SER A 285 -7.78 21.10 3.87
N ARG A 286 -8.93 20.44 3.75
CA ARG A 286 -9.17 19.17 4.44
C ARG A 286 -8.16 18.11 4.03
N GLU A 287 -7.87 18.02 2.74
CA GLU A 287 -6.94 17.05 2.17
C GLU A 287 -5.53 17.25 2.74
N TYR A 288 -5.12 18.51 2.89
CA TYR A 288 -3.87 18.86 3.56
C TYR A 288 -3.86 18.39 5.03
N ASN A 289 -4.93 18.69 5.80
CA ASN A 289 -5.03 18.21 7.18
C ASN A 289 -4.96 16.68 7.26
N PHE A 290 -5.66 15.98 6.37
CA PHE A 290 -5.61 14.52 6.31
C PHE A 290 -4.20 14.00 6.04
N GLU A 291 -3.47 14.62 5.12
CA GLU A 291 -2.10 14.23 4.80
C GLU A 291 -1.15 14.50 5.97
N THR A 292 -1.17 15.72 6.52
CA THR A 292 -0.25 16.11 7.61
C THR A 292 -0.52 15.42 8.93
N ASN A 293 -1.77 15.06 9.19
CA ASN A 293 -2.17 14.43 10.45
C ASN A 293 -2.07 12.91 10.42
N THR A 294 -1.63 12.32 9.29
CA THR A 294 -1.47 10.86 9.14
C THR A 294 0.01 10.49 9.16
N ARG A 295 0.50 9.97 10.29
CA ARG A 295 1.90 9.56 10.49
C ARG A 295 2.05 8.05 10.33
N TYR A 296 3.12 7.61 9.67
CA TYR A 296 3.39 6.19 9.45
C TYR A 296 3.88 5.51 10.74
N ILE A 297 3.41 4.30 11.04
CA ILE A 297 3.75 3.59 12.28
C ILE A 297 4.39 2.23 12.01
N ALA A 298 3.76 1.41 11.16
CA ALA A 298 4.23 0.06 10.91
C ALA A 298 3.85 -0.45 9.52
N GLN A 299 4.70 -1.31 8.96
CA GLN A 299 4.55 -1.93 7.66
C GLN A 299 3.39 -2.94 7.59
N SER A 300 2.98 -3.50 8.72
CA SER A 300 1.85 -4.43 8.81
C SER A 300 1.30 -4.51 10.24
N PHE A 301 0.08 -5.03 10.38
CA PHE A 301 -0.51 -5.29 11.68
C PHE A 301 0.26 -6.35 12.48
N ASN A 302 0.81 -7.38 11.81
CA ASN A 302 1.63 -8.38 12.51
C ASN A 302 2.92 -7.79 13.06
N TYR A 303 3.60 -6.92 12.29
CA TYR A 303 4.77 -6.23 12.81
C TYR A 303 4.35 -5.40 14.03
N PHE A 304 3.30 -4.59 13.89
CA PHE A 304 2.77 -3.77 14.97
C PHE A 304 2.50 -4.56 16.27
N ILE A 305 1.81 -5.69 16.20
CA ILE A 305 1.44 -6.42 17.42
C ILE A 305 2.59 -7.18 18.10
N ASN A 306 3.73 -7.38 17.41
CA ASN A 306 4.87 -8.11 17.97
C ASN A 306 6.03 -7.18 18.40
N HIS A 307 5.87 -5.85 18.26
CA HIS A 307 6.96 -4.89 18.48
C HIS A 307 6.63 -3.83 19.53
N PHE A 308 5.88 -4.20 20.57
CA PHE A 308 5.72 -3.35 21.74
C PHE A 308 7.00 -3.38 22.57
N ILE A 309 7.29 -2.27 23.26
CA ILE A 309 8.45 -2.10 24.12
C ILE A 309 7.99 -2.04 25.57
N GLU A 310 8.76 -2.65 26.48
CA GLU A 310 8.54 -2.46 27.92
C GLU A 310 8.89 -1.01 28.30
N GLU A 311 8.18 -0.46 29.28
CA GLU A 311 8.55 0.83 29.85
C GLU A 311 9.88 0.63 30.60
N GLU A 312 10.96 1.27 30.12
CA GLU A 312 12.22 1.29 30.89
C GLU A 312 11.97 2.05 32.19
N GLU A 313 12.12 1.37 33.34
CA GLU A 313 12.02 1.96 34.70
C GLU A 313 13.00 3.12 34.95
#